data_AF-A0A2G9P555-F1
#
_entry.id   AF-A0A2G9P555-F1
#
_cell.length_a   1.000
_cell.length_b   1.000
_cell.length_c   1.000
_cell.angle_alpha   90.00
_cell.angle_beta   90.00
_cell.angle_gamma   90.00
#
_symmetry.space_group_name_H-M   'P 1'
#
loop_
_entity.id
_entity.type
_entity.pdbx_description
1 polymer ?
#
loop_
_entity_poly.entity_id
_entity_poly.type
_entity_poly.pdbx_seq_one_letter_code
_entity_poly.pdbx_strand_id
1 'polypeptide(L)'
;MKVITFDLHTHLNEKNILAFDYWKRVKEIGLDAVAITEHNFCDPKGAFDRLNKTKPEGILLIPGIEINSSVGHALVYGKDESLYNEVELLEDKADIERVLELVKEKGFYFSFAHPFGYEHDSVCFLAGEEKTKKLIKKYGCGVEIYNGMVSQLSNFLYDSQWITKPFNFVSFMEKNIVSRKIGLGKVGGKIKKSFDSKREDIVMRCIKAIELGNTAGFITAGSDSHSAERIGTGIMKLKLEEELTVETIFNGLKKKENIIWSGPLIKETEKGVFEKVDFKLKRMEIAQGIQYITQKAVKKSANKIPTKKIKGKISGLKDSRVTKKIKSIKFGERIKGTKIRERIGKTRIAQRIKKISERKKE
;
A
#
# COMPACT_ATOMS: atom_id res chain seq x y z
N MET A 1 -19.83 28.18 -1.22
CA MET A 1 -19.00 26.99 -1.53
C MET A 1 -18.80 26.15 -0.27
N LYS A 2 -19.30 24.91 -0.28
CA LYS A 2 -18.99 23.90 0.75
C LYS A 2 -17.68 23.20 0.36
N VAL A 3 -16.83 22.91 1.35
CA VAL A 3 -15.68 22.03 1.14
C VAL A 3 -16.13 20.60 1.38
N ILE A 4 -15.95 19.74 0.39
CA ILE A 4 -16.31 18.32 0.44
C ILE A 4 -15.02 17.51 0.55
N THR A 5 -14.98 16.56 1.49
CA THR A 5 -13.86 15.63 1.66
C THR A 5 -14.26 14.23 1.20
N PHE A 6 -13.42 13.58 0.41
CA PHE A 6 -13.75 12.26 -0.14
C PHE A 6 -12.53 11.38 -0.40
N ASP A 7 -12.77 10.08 -0.49
CA ASP A 7 -11.78 9.05 -0.80
C ASP A 7 -12.27 8.26 -2.03
N LEU A 8 -11.52 8.32 -3.14
CA LEU A 8 -11.95 7.75 -4.42
C LEU A 8 -11.43 6.33 -4.67
N HIS A 9 -10.74 5.71 -3.70
CA HIS A 9 -10.17 4.38 -3.93
C HIS A 9 -10.23 3.56 -2.65
N THR A 10 -11.24 2.70 -2.54
CA THR A 10 -11.42 1.83 -1.37
C THR A 10 -11.94 0.46 -1.78
N HIS A 11 -11.66 -0.54 -0.94
CA HIS A 11 -12.09 -1.92 -1.11
C HIS A 11 -12.87 -2.38 0.11
N LEU A 12 -13.74 -3.39 -0.06
CA LEU A 12 -14.53 -4.00 0.99
C LEU A 12 -14.32 -5.53 1.03
N ASN A 13 -14.48 -6.19 -0.12
CA ASN A 13 -14.66 -7.64 -0.18
C ASN A 13 -13.36 -8.41 -0.14
N GLU A 14 -12.30 -7.89 -0.75
CA GLU A 14 -11.01 -8.58 -0.86
C GLU A 14 -10.43 -8.98 0.51
N LYS A 15 -10.76 -8.22 1.56
CA LYS A 15 -10.40 -8.52 2.95
C LYS A 15 -11.59 -8.72 3.87
N ASN A 16 -12.80 -8.90 3.31
CA ASN A 16 -14.04 -9.14 4.05
C ASN A 16 -14.29 -8.11 5.16
N ILE A 17 -14.11 -6.82 4.84
CA ILE A 17 -14.38 -5.72 5.77
C ILE A 17 -15.88 -5.67 6.06
N LEU A 18 -16.24 -5.51 7.33
CA LEU A 18 -17.64 -5.32 7.71
C LEU A 18 -18.10 -3.92 7.30
N ALA A 19 -19.27 -3.82 6.65
CA ALA A 19 -19.87 -2.54 6.27
C ALA A 19 -20.03 -1.58 7.47
N PHE A 20 -20.30 -2.12 8.66
CA PHE A 20 -20.33 -1.34 9.89
C PHE A 20 -18.98 -0.66 10.21
N ASP A 21 -17.87 -1.40 10.17
CA ASP A 21 -16.54 -0.85 10.45
C ASP A 21 -16.12 0.14 9.36
N TYR A 22 -16.48 -0.14 8.11
CA TYR A 22 -16.28 0.76 6.98
C TYR A 22 -16.96 2.11 7.23
N TRP A 23 -18.27 2.13 7.46
CA TRP A 23 -19.02 3.36 7.68
C TRP A 23 -18.68 4.06 9.00
N LYS A 24 -18.32 3.29 10.03
CA LYS A 24 -17.79 3.85 11.28
C LYS A 24 -16.54 4.68 10.98
N ARG A 25 -15.59 4.14 10.20
CA ARG A 25 -14.38 4.89 9.85
C ARG A 25 -14.69 6.13 9.01
N VAL A 26 -15.53 6.01 7.98
CA VAL A 26 -15.92 7.13 7.10
C VAL A 26 -16.45 8.29 7.95
N LYS A 27 -17.33 8.01 8.92
CA LYS A 27 -17.85 9.02 9.86
C LYS A 27 -16.79 9.59 10.81
N GLU A 28 -15.91 8.75 11.36
CA GLU A 28 -14.83 9.20 12.26
C GLU A 28 -13.86 10.17 11.58
N ILE A 29 -13.63 10.01 10.28
CA ILE A 29 -12.77 10.89 9.49
C ILE A 29 -13.52 12.15 9.01
N GLY A 30 -14.84 12.07 8.88
CA GLY A 30 -15.66 13.13 8.32
C GLY A 30 -15.59 13.19 6.80
N LEU A 31 -15.62 12.03 6.13
CA LEU A 31 -15.75 11.97 4.67
C LEU A 31 -17.21 12.23 4.27
N ASP A 32 -17.41 13.15 3.31
CA ASP A 32 -18.71 13.45 2.70
C ASP A 32 -19.04 12.45 1.57
N ALA A 33 -18.02 11.90 0.90
CA ALA A 33 -18.20 10.89 -0.14
C ALA A 33 -17.09 9.83 -0.12
N VAL A 34 -17.41 8.65 -0.63
CA VAL A 34 -16.44 7.57 -0.81
C VAL A 34 -16.78 6.75 -2.04
N ALA A 35 -15.78 6.36 -2.82
CA ALA A 35 -15.94 5.39 -3.89
C ALA A 35 -15.56 3.99 -3.43
N ILE A 36 -16.45 3.03 -3.68
CA ILE A 36 -16.14 1.61 -3.55
C ILE A 36 -15.69 1.11 -4.91
N THR A 37 -14.42 0.71 -5.00
CA THR A 37 -13.74 0.41 -6.27
C THR A 37 -13.14 -0.99 -6.20
N GLU A 38 -13.96 -1.96 -5.80
CA GLU A 38 -13.51 -3.35 -5.67
C GLU A 38 -12.90 -3.87 -6.97
N HIS A 39 -11.91 -4.77 -6.86
CA HIS A 39 -11.41 -5.50 -8.03
C HIS A 39 -12.52 -6.28 -8.74
N ASN A 40 -12.44 -6.36 -10.06
CA ASN A 40 -13.37 -7.12 -10.91
C ASN A 40 -13.62 -8.57 -10.43
N PHE A 41 -12.59 -9.25 -9.92
CA PHE A 41 -12.69 -10.63 -9.40
C PHE A 41 -13.27 -10.75 -7.97
N CYS A 42 -13.60 -9.62 -7.33
CA CYS A 42 -14.01 -9.54 -5.92
C CYS A 42 -15.48 -9.11 -5.72
N ASP A 43 -16.36 -9.32 -6.70
CA ASP A 43 -17.79 -8.93 -6.63
C ASP A 43 -18.02 -7.43 -6.33
N PRO A 44 -17.67 -6.52 -7.27
CA PRO A 44 -17.85 -5.09 -7.08
C PRO A 44 -19.29 -4.67 -6.79
N LYS A 45 -20.26 -5.27 -7.49
CA LYS A 45 -21.68 -4.98 -7.26
C LYS A 45 -22.10 -5.36 -5.85
N GLY A 46 -21.73 -6.54 -5.38
CA GLY A 46 -22.06 -6.97 -4.01
C GLY A 46 -21.38 -6.12 -2.93
N ALA A 47 -20.18 -5.59 -3.20
CA ALA A 47 -19.53 -4.60 -2.31
C ALA A 47 -20.39 -3.33 -2.19
N PHE A 48 -20.79 -2.77 -3.33
CA PHE A 48 -21.64 -1.58 -3.41
C PHE A 48 -22.99 -1.81 -2.75
N ASP A 49 -23.70 -2.89 -3.08
CA ASP A 49 -25.02 -3.21 -2.55
C ASP A 49 -24.98 -3.34 -1.01
N ARG A 50 -23.93 -3.96 -0.45
CA ARG A 50 -23.76 -4.08 1.02
C ARG A 50 -23.56 -2.74 1.70
N LEU A 51 -22.71 -1.89 1.13
CA LEU A 51 -22.46 -0.56 1.68
C LEU A 51 -23.68 0.34 1.53
N ASN A 52 -24.35 0.32 0.37
CA ASN A 52 -25.51 1.14 0.08
C ASN A 52 -26.68 0.85 1.05
N LYS A 53 -26.93 -0.43 1.36
CA LYS A 53 -27.96 -0.86 2.35
C LYS A 53 -27.79 -0.26 3.74
N THR A 54 -26.56 0.06 4.14
CA THR A 54 -26.21 0.54 5.48
C THR A 54 -25.63 1.96 5.46
N LYS A 55 -25.74 2.64 4.32
CA LYS A 55 -25.13 3.94 4.07
C LYS A 55 -25.71 4.99 5.01
N PRO A 56 -24.88 5.72 5.78
CA PRO A 56 -25.35 6.86 6.57
C PRO A 56 -25.99 7.95 5.70
N GLU A 57 -26.94 8.65 6.28
CA GLU A 57 -27.52 9.85 5.67
C GLU A 57 -26.44 10.94 5.48
N GLY A 58 -26.55 11.72 4.40
CA GLY A 58 -25.62 12.81 4.09
C GLY A 58 -24.25 12.37 3.52
N ILE A 59 -24.00 11.06 3.41
CA ILE A 59 -22.78 10.53 2.77
C ILE A 59 -23.11 9.98 1.38
N LEU A 60 -22.34 10.38 0.38
CA LEU A 60 -22.42 9.86 -0.98
C LEU A 60 -21.55 8.60 -1.13
N LEU A 61 -22.15 7.50 -1.60
CA LEU A 61 -21.42 6.31 -2.04
C LEU A 61 -21.33 6.34 -3.56
N ILE A 62 -20.11 6.41 -4.09
CA ILE A 62 -19.84 6.46 -5.53
C ILE A 62 -19.66 5.03 -6.04
N PRO A 63 -20.46 4.57 -7.01
CA PRO A 63 -20.24 3.27 -7.64
C PRO A 63 -18.96 3.30 -8.47
N GLY A 64 -18.07 2.37 -8.21
CA GLY A 64 -16.85 2.21 -8.98
C GLY A 64 -16.34 0.78 -9.01
N ILE A 65 -15.26 0.61 -9.75
CA ILE A 65 -14.55 -0.67 -9.95
C ILE A 65 -13.07 -0.38 -10.21
N GLU A 66 -12.19 -1.16 -9.58
CA GLU A 66 -10.77 -1.21 -9.97
C GLU A 66 -10.59 -2.35 -10.97
N ILE A 67 -10.50 -1.99 -12.25
CA ILE A 67 -10.31 -2.97 -13.32
C ILE A 67 -8.85 -3.40 -13.38
N ASN A 68 -8.62 -4.69 -13.61
CA ASN A 68 -7.34 -5.19 -14.06
C ASN A 68 -7.31 -5.13 -15.60
N SER A 69 -6.64 -4.13 -16.18
CA SER A 69 -6.59 -3.94 -17.63
C SER A 69 -5.33 -4.55 -18.27
N SER A 70 -5.30 -4.58 -19.61
CA SER A 70 -4.14 -5.00 -20.40
C SER A 70 -2.89 -4.14 -20.18
N VAL A 71 -3.04 -2.98 -19.53
CA VAL A 71 -1.93 -2.07 -19.21
C VAL A 71 -1.73 -1.83 -17.73
N GLY A 72 -2.45 -2.52 -16.82
CA GLY A 72 -2.38 -2.28 -15.37
C GLY A 72 -3.72 -1.89 -14.77
N HIS A 73 -3.73 -1.46 -13.52
CA HIS A 73 -4.95 -1.13 -12.81
C HIS A 73 -5.48 0.25 -13.22
N ALA A 74 -6.80 0.35 -13.27
CA ALA A 74 -7.51 1.61 -13.48
C ALA A 74 -8.81 1.64 -12.69
N LEU A 75 -9.26 2.85 -12.38
CA LEU A 75 -10.50 3.11 -11.67
C LEU A 75 -11.54 3.61 -12.66
N VAL A 76 -12.70 2.97 -12.65
CA VAL A 76 -13.88 3.44 -13.40
C VAL A 76 -14.97 3.77 -12.40
N TYR A 77 -15.59 4.94 -12.56
CA TYR A 77 -16.67 5.44 -11.70
C TYR A 77 -17.94 5.66 -12.52
N GLY A 78 -19.04 5.08 -12.04
CA GLY A 78 -20.36 5.22 -12.64
C GLY A 78 -21.08 6.44 -12.08
N LYS A 79 -21.99 7.01 -12.87
CA LYS A 79 -22.95 7.99 -12.35
C LYS A 79 -23.95 7.35 -11.39
N ASP A 80 -24.21 6.07 -11.60
CA ASP A 80 -25.09 5.20 -10.85
C ASP A 80 -24.62 3.74 -10.96
N GLU A 81 -25.40 2.81 -10.40
CA GLU A 81 -25.07 1.38 -10.36
C GLU A 81 -25.08 0.66 -11.72
N SER A 82 -25.51 1.32 -12.81
CA SER A 82 -25.48 0.74 -14.15
C SER A 82 -24.09 0.33 -14.61
N LEU A 83 -23.03 0.94 -14.05
CA LEU A 83 -21.64 0.56 -14.29
C LEU A 83 -21.41 -0.95 -14.08
N TYR A 84 -22.09 -1.57 -13.12
CA TYR A 84 -21.90 -2.99 -12.82
C TYR A 84 -22.51 -3.95 -13.85
N ASN A 85 -23.27 -3.43 -14.82
CA ASN A 85 -23.85 -4.23 -15.91
C ASN A 85 -22.93 -4.34 -17.12
N GLU A 86 -21.85 -3.55 -17.18
CA GLU A 86 -20.93 -3.54 -18.31
C GLU A 86 -19.90 -4.67 -18.19
N VAL A 87 -20.04 -5.69 -19.03
CA VAL A 87 -19.23 -6.93 -18.97
C VAL A 87 -17.75 -6.67 -19.20
N GLU A 88 -17.41 -5.69 -20.03
CA GLU A 88 -16.05 -5.27 -20.35
C GLU A 88 -15.26 -4.84 -19.12
N LEU A 89 -15.93 -4.25 -18.13
CA LEU A 89 -15.28 -3.80 -16.89
C LEU A 89 -14.99 -4.97 -15.94
N LEU A 90 -15.66 -6.11 -16.14
CA LEU A 90 -15.51 -7.31 -15.33
C LEU A 90 -14.48 -8.29 -15.92
N GLU A 91 -14.04 -8.09 -17.16
CA GLU A 91 -13.02 -8.91 -17.82
C GLU A 91 -11.67 -8.82 -17.10
N ASP A 92 -11.00 -9.97 -16.89
CA ASP A 92 -9.60 -9.97 -16.44
C ASP A 92 -8.68 -9.55 -17.59
N LYS A 93 -7.78 -8.63 -17.33
CA LYS A 93 -6.92 -7.98 -18.33
C LYS A 93 -7.71 -7.33 -19.47
N ALA A 94 -8.81 -6.65 -19.12
CA ALA A 94 -9.66 -5.94 -20.05
C ALA A 94 -8.85 -5.05 -21.01
N ASP A 95 -9.20 -5.04 -22.30
CA ASP A 95 -8.51 -4.19 -23.27
C ASP A 95 -8.73 -2.71 -22.94
N ILE A 96 -7.64 -1.97 -22.73
CA ILE A 96 -7.74 -0.60 -22.25
C ILE A 96 -8.39 0.35 -23.25
N GLU A 97 -8.21 0.17 -24.57
CA GLU A 97 -8.83 1.07 -25.55
C GLU A 97 -10.34 0.81 -25.64
N ARG A 98 -10.76 -0.46 -25.62
CA ARG A 98 -12.18 -0.85 -25.54
C ARG A 98 -12.84 -0.28 -24.27
N VAL A 99 -12.17 -0.38 -23.12
CA VAL A 99 -12.66 0.21 -21.86
C VAL A 99 -12.80 1.72 -21.96
N LEU A 100 -11.81 2.42 -22.52
CA LEU A 100 -11.84 3.88 -22.65
C LEU A 100 -12.94 4.36 -23.60
N GLU A 101 -13.22 3.61 -24.67
CA GLU A 101 -14.33 3.86 -25.57
C GLU A 101 -15.68 3.67 -24.87
N LEU A 102 -15.85 2.55 -24.17
CA LEU A 102 -17.03 2.27 -23.36
C LEU A 102 -17.29 3.38 -22.32
N VAL A 103 -16.26 3.77 -21.57
CA VAL A 103 -16.38 4.83 -20.55
C VAL A 103 -16.86 6.13 -21.17
N LYS A 104 -16.31 6.49 -22.34
CA LYS A 104 -16.73 7.69 -23.06
C LYS A 104 -18.18 7.58 -23.55
N GLU A 105 -18.58 6.44 -24.10
CA GLU A 105 -19.94 6.18 -24.59
C GLU A 105 -20.97 6.27 -23.46
N LYS A 106 -20.68 5.65 -22.31
CA LYS A 106 -21.59 5.59 -21.14
C LYS A 106 -21.53 6.85 -20.28
N GLY A 107 -20.61 7.76 -20.55
CA GLY A 107 -20.41 8.97 -19.75
C GLY A 107 -19.91 8.68 -18.33
N PHE A 108 -19.17 7.58 -18.15
CA PHE A 108 -18.48 7.25 -16.90
C PHE A 108 -17.19 8.08 -16.76
N TYR A 109 -16.54 7.95 -15.61
CA TYR A 109 -15.25 8.58 -15.35
C TYR A 109 -14.16 7.53 -15.25
N PHE A 110 -13.02 7.78 -15.91
CA PHE A 110 -11.88 6.88 -15.92
C PHE A 110 -10.65 7.56 -15.32
N SER A 111 -9.95 6.88 -14.41
CA SER A 111 -8.67 7.33 -13.87
C SER A 111 -7.67 6.19 -13.83
N PHE A 112 -6.42 6.41 -14.26
CA PHE A 112 -5.36 5.43 -14.00
C PHE A 112 -5.11 5.32 -12.49
N ALA A 113 -5.20 4.11 -11.95
CA ALA A 113 -4.90 3.81 -10.56
C ALA A 113 -3.38 3.82 -10.38
N HIS A 114 -2.90 4.40 -9.27
CA HIS A 114 -1.50 4.41 -8.83
C HIS A 114 -0.51 4.26 -9.99
N PRO A 115 -0.39 5.26 -10.89
CA PRO A 115 0.27 5.10 -12.18
C PRO A 115 1.75 4.73 -12.07
N PHE A 116 2.36 4.99 -10.92
CA PHE A 116 3.73 4.59 -10.54
C PHE A 116 3.74 3.70 -9.28
N GLY A 117 2.69 2.88 -9.10
CA GLY A 117 2.49 1.89 -8.05
C GLY A 117 3.49 0.72 -8.15
N TYR A 118 3.03 -0.52 -7.96
CA TYR A 118 3.92 -1.66 -8.09
C TYR A 118 4.17 -2.02 -9.56
N GLU A 119 5.28 -2.69 -9.86
CA GLU A 119 5.65 -2.96 -11.26
C GLU A 119 4.67 -3.87 -12.01
N HIS A 120 3.77 -4.56 -11.30
CA HIS A 120 2.84 -5.53 -11.86
C HIS A 120 1.41 -4.99 -12.01
N ASP A 121 1.11 -3.82 -11.43
CA ASP A 121 -0.20 -3.19 -11.48
C ASP A 121 -0.15 -1.74 -12.03
N SER A 122 1.03 -1.13 -12.11
CA SER A 122 1.23 0.22 -12.62
C SER A 122 1.20 0.33 -14.13
N VAL A 123 0.39 1.27 -14.64
CA VAL A 123 0.35 1.60 -16.06
C VAL A 123 1.67 2.12 -16.63
N CYS A 124 2.40 2.95 -15.89
CA CYS A 124 3.66 3.49 -16.40
C CYS A 124 4.79 2.45 -16.42
N PHE A 125 4.74 1.41 -15.57
CA PHE A 125 5.70 0.30 -15.64
C PHE A 125 5.35 -0.72 -16.72
N LEU A 126 4.07 -1.02 -16.92
CA LEU A 126 3.62 -2.04 -17.87
C LEU A 126 3.52 -1.54 -19.31
N ALA A 127 2.89 -0.38 -19.52
CA ALA A 127 2.69 0.20 -20.85
C ALA A 127 3.73 1.27 -21.21
N GLY A 128 4.41 1.83 -20.21
CA GLY A 128 5.32 2.95 -20.39
C GLY A 128 4.63 4.31 -20.23
N GLU A 129 5.38 5.25 -19.67
CA GLU A 129 4.91 6.61 -19.38
C GLU A 129 4.41 7.35 -20.64
N GLU A 130 5.11 7.21 -21.77
CA GLU A 130 4.74 7.88 -23.02
C GLU A 130 3.43 7.35 -23.63
N LYS A 131 3.19 6.03 -23.57
CA LYS A 131 1.90 5.46 -23.99
C LYS A 131 0.79 5.94 -23.07
N THR A 132 1.05 6.00 -21.76
CA THR A 132 0.10 6.49 -20.77
C THR A 132 -0.31 7.95 -21.05
N LYS A 133 0.66 8.84 -21.29
CA LYS A 133 0.41 10.25 -21.67
C LYS A 133 -0.44 10.36 -22.94
N LYS A 134 -0.19 9.51 -23.95
CA LYS A 134 -1.00 9.47 -25.19
C LYS A 134 -2.45 9.09 -24.90
N LEU A 135 -2.68 8.06 -24.07
CA LEU A 135 -4.04 7.66 -23.68
C LEU A 135 -4.74 8.75 -22.88
N ILE A 136 -4.04 9.36 -21.92
CA ILE A 136 -4.54 10.50 -21.14
C ILE A 136 -5.01 11.62 -22.07
N LYS A 137 -4.17 12.03 -23.02
CA LYS A 137 -4.48 13.11 -23.95
C LYS A 137 -5.62 12.75 -24.91
N LYS A 138 -5.64 11.52 -25.43
CA LYS A 138 -6.64 11.04 -26.41
C LYS A 138 -8.04 10.97 -25.80
N TYR A 139 -8.17 10.49 -24.57
CA TYR A 139 -9.47 10.20 -23.94
C TYR A 139 -9.83 11.15 -22.79
N GLY A 140 -8.95 12.07 -22.40
CA GLY A 140 -9.19 12.97 -21.27
C GLY A 140 -9.18 12.25 -19.92
N CYS A 141 -8.36 11.22 -19.79
CA CYS A 141 -8.31 10.36 -18.59
C CYS A 141 -7.91 11.14 -17.34
N GLY A 142 -8.42 10.69 -16.20
CA GLY A 142 -7.93 11.04 -14.88
C GLY A 142 -6.65 10.29 -14.51
N VAL A 143 -5.97 10.78 -13.47
CA VAL A 143 -4.79 10.13 -12.89
C VAL A 143 -4.87 10.19 -11.36
N GLU A 144 -4.65 9.04 -10.70
CA GLU A 144 -4.49 8.99 -9.24
C GLU A 144 -3.13 9.56 -8.85
N ILE A 145 -3.11 10.82 -8.42
CA ILE A 145 -1.86 11.52 -8.08
C ILE A 145 -1.35 11.19 -6.67
N TYR A 146 -2.25 10.69 -5.82
CA TYR A 146 -1.92 10.25 -4.49
C TYR A 146 -2.65 8.94 -4.17
N ASN A 147 -1.86 7.95 -3.75
CA ASN A 147 -2.33 6.64 -3.34
C ASN A 147 -1.86 6.36 -1.90
N GLY A 148 -2.80 6.02 -1.03
CA GLY A 148 -2.53 5.79 0.40
C GLY A 148 -1.53 4.66 0.66
N MET A 149 -1.56 3.57 -0.11
CA MET A 149 -0.60 2.48 -0.02
C MET A 149 0.84 2.93 -0.29
N VAL A 150 1.07 3.65 -1.40
CA VAL A 150 2.43 4.12 -1.78
C VAL A 150 2.98 5.12 -0.75
N SER A 151 2.12 6.03 -0.27
CA SER A 151 2.49 7.01 0.76
C SER A 151 2.82 6.36 2.11
N GLN A 152 2.06 5.34 2.52
CA GLN A 152 2.37 4.59 3.74
C GLN A 152 3.72 3.87 3.65
N LEU A 153 4.07 3.34 2.48
CA LEU A 153 5.38 2.76 2.25
C LEU A 153 6.50 3.82 2.40
N SER A 154 6.26 5.04 1.94
CA SER A 154 7.15 6.19 2.18
C SER A 154 7.28 6.50 3.67
N ASN A 155 6.18 6.72 4.39
CA ASN A 155 6.20 6.99 5.84
C ASN A 155 6.91 5.87 6.60
N PHE A 156 6.69 4.61 6.21
CA PHE A 156 7.38 3.48 6.80
C PHE A 156 8.90 3.53 6.60
N LEU A 157 9.36 3.92 5.41
CA LEU A 157 10.79 4.04 5.10
C LEU A 157 11.48 5.20 5.79
N TYR A 158 10.79 6.32 6.02
CA TYR A 158 11.37 7.55 6.56
C TYR A 158 11.16 7.69 8.08
N ASP A 159 9.96 7.40 8.58
CA ASP A 159 9.56 7.76 9.96
C ASP A 159 9.58 6.57 10.92
N SER A 160 9.61 5.33 10.40
CA SER A 160 9.56 4.15 11.27
C SER A 160 10.85 3.96 12.05
N GLN A 161 10.74 4.02 13.40
CA GLN A 161 11.84 3.66 14.30
C GLN A 161 12.43 2.26 14.05
N TRP A 162 11.61 1.35 13.49
CA TRP A 162 12.04 0.00 13.14
C TRP A 162 12.95 -0.05 11.92
N ILE A 163 12.92 0.96 11.04
CA ILE A 163 13.86 1.10 9.93
C ILE A 163 15.00 2.02 10.31
N THR A 164 14.73 3.14 10.98
CA THR A 164 15.77 4.11 11.33
C THR A 164 16.81 3.52 12.28
N LYS A 165 16.43 2.68 13.25
CA LYS A 165 17.41 2.02 14.15
C LYS A 165 18.38 1.08 13.41
N PRO A 166 17.93 0.09 12.61
CA PRO A 166 18.83 -0.71 11.79
C PRO A 166 19.62 0.12 10.77
N PHE A 167 18.99 1.14 10.16
CA PHE A 167 19.67 2.02 9.21
C PHE A 167 20.79 2.81 9.88
N ASN A 168 20.56 3.35 11.09
CA ASN A 168 21.56 4.03 11.90
C ASN A 168 22.68 3.08 12.31
N PHE A 169 22.36 1.82 12.64
CA PHE A 169 23.36 0.79 12.91
C PHE A 169 24.20 0.45 11.67
N VAL A 170 23.57 0.33 10.50
CA VAL A 170 24.26 0.12 9.21
C VAL A 170 25.17 1.31 8.88
N SER A 171 24.70 2.54 9.10
CA SER A 171 25.50 3.75 8.91
C SER A 171 26.66 3.83 9.91
N PHE A 172 26.45 3.42 11.16
CA PHE A 172 27.51 3.28 12.14
C PHE A 172 28.55 2.25 11.68
N MET A 173 28.14 1.08 11.16
CA MET A 173 29.08 0.09 10.62
C MET A 173 29.87 0.60 9.41
N GLU A 174 29.27 1.45 8.58
CA GLU A 174 29.96 2.11 7.46
C GLU A 174 31.06 3.06 7.95
N LYS A 175 30.78 3.85 8.99
CA LYS A 175 31.70 4.88 9.51
C LYS A 175 32.75 4.33 10.49
N ASN A 176 32.43 3.27 11.24
CA ASN A 176 33.30 2.73 12.28
C ASN A 176 34.61 2.14 11.71
N ILE A 177 35.74 2.54 12.30
CA ILE A 177 37.09 2.15 11.86
C ILE A 177 37.30 0.63 11.98
N VAL A 178 36.83 0.01 13.06
CA VAL A 178 36.94 -1.44 13.29
C VAL A 178 36.14 -2.19 12.22
N SER A 179 34.89 -1.77 11.98
CA SER A 179 34.03 -2.35 10.94
C SER A 179 34.62 -2.22 9.53
N ARG A 180 35.32 -1.11 9.24
CA ARG A 180 36.07 -0.93 7.97
C ARG A 180 37.25 -1.90 7.88
N LYS A 181 38.03 -2.07 8.96
CA LYS A 181 39.17 -2.99 9.02
C LYS A 181 38.76 -4.46 8.80
N ILE A 182 37.61 -4.88 9.33
CA ILE A 182 37.10 -6.27 9.17
C ILE A 182 36.21 -6.46 7.93
N GLY A 183 36.09 -5.46 7.06
CA GLY A 183 35.33 -5.55 5.79
C GLY A 183 33.81 -5.42 5.91
N LEU A 184 33.25 -5.31 7.13
CA LEU A 184 31.82 -5.07 7.36
C LEU A 184 31.37 -3.69 6.85
N GLY A 185 32.26 -2.69 6.82
CA GLY A 185 31.95 -1.37 6.27
C GLY A 185 31.51 -1.41 4.79
N LYS A 186 32.10 -2.31 3.98
CA LYS A 186 31.69 -2.50 2.57
C LYS A 186 30.30 -3.11 2.44
N VAL A 187 29.93 -3.99 3.37
CA VAL A 187 28.59 -4.60 3.42
C VAL A 187 27.57 -3.55 3.88
N GLY A 188 27.91 -2.79 4.92
CA GLY A 188 27.08 -1.68 5.42
C GLY A 188 26.78 -0.64 4.34
N GLY A 189 27.80 -0.17 3.62
CA GLY A 189 27.63 0.79 2.52
C GLY A 189 26.74 0.27 1.38
N LYS A 190 26.83 -1.02 1.02
CA LYS A 190 25.94 -1.63 0.02
C LYS A 190 24.48 -1.68 0.47
N ILE A 191 24.24 -2.06 1.74
CA ILE A 191 22.89 -2.11 2.31
C ILE A 191 22.31 -0.70 2.33
N LYS A 192 23.06 0.28 2.85
CA LYS A 192 22.66 1.69 2.89
C LYS A 192 22.30 2.22 1.50
N LYS A 193 23.18 2.06 0.50
CA LYS A 193 22.91 2.47 -0.89
C LYS A 193 21.63 1.84 -1.46
N SER A 194 21.35 0.58 -1.12
CA SER A 194 20.11 -0.07 -1.55
C SER A 194 18.86 0.45 -0.83
N PHE A 195 18.97 0.94 0.40
CA PHE A 195 17.88 1.59 1.13
C PHE A 195 17.64 2.99 0.60
N ASP A 196 18.70 3.79 0.45
CA ASP A 196 18.62 5.16 -0.07
C ASP A 196 18.01 5.18 -1.49
N SER A 197 18.46 4.27 -2.36
CA SER A 197 17.88 4.13 -3.71
C SER A 197 16.39 3.77 -3.72
N LYS A 198 15.88 3.05 -2.71
CA LYS A 198 14.43 2.74 -2.63
C LYS A 198 13.62 3.88 -2.04
N ARG A 199 14.19 4.57 -1.06
CA ARG A 199 13.63 5.81 -0.51
C ARG A 199 13.44 6.83 -1.63
N GLU A 200 14.49 7.06 -2.41
CA GLU A 200 14.45 7.93 -3.59
C GLU A 200 13.42 7.44 -4.62
N ASP A 201 13.42 6.15 -4.98
CA ASP A 201 12.44 5.58 -5.91
C ASP A 201 10.99 5.84 -5.48
N ILE A 202 10.65 5.66 -4.20
CA ILE A 202 9.28 5.90 -3.71
C ILE A 202 8.90 7.38 -3.76
N VAL A 203 9.80 8.28 -3.37
CA VAL A 203 9.56 9.73 -3.51
C VAL A 203 9.37 10.10 -4.98
N MET A 204 10.21 9.57 -5.88
CA MET A 204 10.11 9.82 -7.31
C MET A 204 8.80 9.31 -7.90
N ARG A 205 8.26 8.18 -7.44
CA ARG A 205 6.94 7.69 -7.87
C ARG A 205 5.81 8.65 -7.51
N CYS A 206 5.83 9.22 -6.31
CA CYS A 206 4.86 10.24 -5.91
C CYS A 206 4.99 11.52 -6.75
N ILE A 207 6.22 12.02 -6.96
CA ILE A 207 6.47 13.21 -7.78
C ILE A 207 5.98 12.99 -9.21
N LYS A 208 6.35 11.87 -9.82
CA LYS A 208 5.93 11.54 -11.19
C LYS A 208 4.43 11.38 -11.35
N ALA A 209 3.74 10.84 -10.34
CA ALA A 209 2.27 10.76 -10.37
C ALA A 209 1.63 12.15 -10.41
N ILE A 210 2.14 13.10 -9.62
CA ILE A 210 1.70 14.51 -9.62
C ILE A 210 2.01 15.17 -10.97
N GLU A 211 3.23 15.00 -11.50
CA GLU A 211 3.62 15.52 -12.81
C GLU A 211 2.72 15.00 -13.93
N LEU A 212 2.40 13.70 -13.91
CA LEU A 212 1.47 13.09 -14.86
C LEU A 212 0.06 13.70 -14.72
N GLY A 213 -0.42 13.86 -13.49
CA GLY A 213 -1.70 14.49 -13.16
C GLY A 213 -1.83 15.94 -13.65
N ASN A 214 -0.74 16.68 -13.78
CA ASN A 214 -0.77 18.04 -14.36
C ASN A 214 -1.25 18.04 -15.82
N THR A 215 -0.96 16.98 -16.55
CA THR A 215 -1.38 16.80 -17.96
C THR A 215 -2.69 16.03 -18.12
N ALA A 216 -3.22 15.47 -17.03
CA ALA A 216 -4.47 14.72 -17.01
C ALA A 216 -5.71 15.60 -17.11
N GLY A 217 -6.80 15.02 -17.63
CA GLY A 217 -8.09 15.69 -17.76
C GLY A 217 -8.71 16.03 -16.41
N PHE A 218 -8.43 15.22 -15.39
CA PHE A 218 -8.69 15.50 -13.98
C PHE A 218 -7.72 14.69 -13.11
N ILE A 219 -7.70 14.95 -11.82
CA ILE A 219 -6.87 14.20 -10.87
C ILE A 219 -7.76 13.51 -9.82
N THR A 220 -7.31 12.37 -9.34
CA THR A 220 -7.94 11.62 -8.26
C THR A 220 -6.94 11.35 -7.14
N ALA A 221 -7.44 11.00 -5.96
CA ALA A 221 -6.67 10.39 -4.89
C ALA A 221 -7.56 9.50 -4.05
N GLY A 222 -6.97 8.46 -3.50
CA GLY A 222 -7.66 7.58 -2.58
C GLY A 222 -6.71 6.78 -1.69
N SER A 223 -7.31 6.08 -0.75
CA SER A 223 -6.56 5.31 0.25
C SER A 223 -6.02 3.99 -0.27
N ASP A 224 -6.65 3.43 -1.30
CA ASP A 224 -6.47 2.05 -1.73
C ASP A 224 -6.58 1.09 -0.54
N SER A 225 -7.64 1.32 0.24
CA SER A 225 -7.81 0.72 1.56
C SER A 225 -8.37 -0.68 1.48
N HIS A 226 -7.59 -1.62 2.00
CA HIS A 226 -7.96 -3.03 2.17
C HIS A 226 -8.34 -3.37 3.61
N SER A 227 -8.57 -2.35 4.44
CA SER A 227 -9.00 -2.49 5.83
C SER A 227 -9.72 -1.23 6.27
N ALA A 228 -10.74 -1.35 7.12
CA ALA A 228 -11.52 -0.21 7.59
C ALA A 228 -10.64 0.91 8.16
N GLU A 229 -9.59 0.61 8.93
CA GLU A 229 -8.77 1.65 9.56
C GLU A 229 -7.97 2.51 8.56
N ARG A 230 -7.84 2.04 7.32
CA ARG A 230 -7.05 2.68 6.26
C ARG A 230 -7.87 3.56 5.33
N ILE A 231 -9.19 3.48 5.39
CA ILE A 231 -10.06 4.41 4.66
C ILE A 231 -9.63 5.83 5.04
N GLY A 232 -9.55 6.72 4.06
CA GLY A 232 -9.11 8.10 4.22
C GLY A 232 -7.60 8.30 4.41
N THR A 233 -6.76 7.27 4.27
CA THR A 233 -5.29 7.47 4.24
C THR A 233 -4.80 8.22 2.99
N GLY A 234 -5.66 8.29 1.96
CA GLY A 234 -5.62 9.25 0.87
C GLY A 234 -6.99 9.86 0.68
N ILE A 235 -7.04 11.19 0.58
CA ILE A 235 -8.27 11.95 0.43
C ILE A 235 -8.09 13.08 -0.57
N MET A 236 -9.22 13.59 -1.03
CA MET A 236 -9.32 14.86 -1.73
C MET A 236 -10.24 15.81 -0.98
N LYS A 237 -9.99 17.11 -1.14
CA LYS A 237 -10.90 18.18 -0.71
C LYS A 237 -11.21 19.09 -1.89
N LEU A 238 -12.50 19.34 -2.14
CA LEU A 238 -12.99 20.10 -3.29
C LEU A 238 -13.97 21.18 -2.81
N LYS A 239 -13.87 22.39 -3.38
CA LYS A 239 -14.91 23.42 -3.24
C LYS A 239 -16.04 23.14 -4.22
N LEU A 240 -17.25 22.94 -3.72
CA LEU A 240 -18.46 22.79 -4.53
C LEU A 240 -19.50 23.85 -4.17
N GLU A 241 -20.21 24.33 -5.19
CA GLU A 241 -21.37 25.23 -5.06
C GLU A 241 -22.70 24.49 -5.17
N GLU A 242 -22.69 23.40 -5.93
CA GLU A 242 -23.85 22.58 -6.24
C GLU A 242 -24.05 21.45 -5.23
N GLU A 243 -25.18 20.75 -5.36
CA GLU A 243 -25.49 19.56 -4.58
C GLU A 243 -24.44 18.47 -4.76
N LEU A 244 -24.19 17.69 -3.71
CA LEU A 244 -23.21 16.62 -3.72
C LEU A 244 -23.73 15.41 -4.52
N THR A 245 -23.26 15.28 -5.77
CA THR A 245 -23.53 14.14 -6.63
C THR A 245 -22.21 13.65 -7.24
N VAL A 246 -22.23 12.48 -7.88
CA VAL A 246 -21.05 11.97 -8.60
C VAL A 246 -20.63 12.96 -9.68
N GLU A 247 -21.60 13.47 -10.45
CA GLU A 247 -21.34 14.37 -11.57
C GLU A 247 -20.74 15.70 -11.11
N THR A 248 -21.23 16.29 -10.01
CA THR A 248 -20.69 17.55 -9.48
C THR A 248 -19.27 17.37 -8.93
N ILE A 249 -18.96 16.23 -8.29
CA ILE A 249 -17.59 15.89 -7.89
C ILE A 249 -16.67 15.86 -9.11
N PHE A 250 -16.97 15.04 -10.12
CA PHE A 250 -16.05 14.86 -11.25
C PHE A 250 -15.98 16.09 -12.16
N ASN A 251 -17.05 16.86 -12.30
CA ASN A 251 -16.99 18.16 -12.98
C ASN A 251 -16.14 19.18 -12.21
N GLY A 252 -16.19 19.15 -10.88
CA GLY A 252 -15.30 19.94 -10.04
C GLY A 252 -13.84 19.48 -10.12
N LEU A 253 -13.56 18.17 -10.22
CA LEU A 253 -12.20 17.63 -10.38
C LEU A 253 -11.54 18.01 -11.71
N LYS A 254 -12.33 18.25 -12.76
CA LYS A 254 -11.84 18.80 -14.05
C LYS A 254 -11.38 20.25 -13.90
N LYS A 255 -11.95 21.00 -12.95
CA LYS A 255 -11.60 22.39 -12.60
C LYS A 255 -10.57 22.39 -11.47
N LYS A 256 -9.29 22.20 -11.81
CA LYS A 256 -8.21 21.99 -10.82
C LYS A 256 -8.11 23.10 -9.76
N GLU A 257 -8.54 24.32 -10.08
CA GLU A 257 -8.64 25.47 -9.17
C GLU A 257 -9.60 25.26 -7.98
N ASN A 258 -10.55 24.33 -8.10
CA ASN A 258 -11.48 23.99 -7.01
C ASN A 258 -10.88 23.00 -6.02
N ILE A 259 -9.77 22.34 -6.36
CA ILE A 259 -9.12 21.32 -5.54
C ILE A 259 -8.29 22.02 -4.46
N ILE A 260 -8.72 21.86 -3.21
CA ILE A 260 -8.01 22.40 -2.04
C ILE A 260 -6.88 21.46 -1.63
N TRP A 261 -7.12 20.15 -1.73
CA TRP A 261 -6.19 19.14 -1.25
C TRP A 261 -6.32 17.83 -2.01
N SER A 262 -5.19 17.16 -2.20
CA SER A 262 -5.10 15.79 -2.70
C SER A 262 -3.86 15.16 -2.05
N GLY A 263 -4.06 14.24 -1.11
CA GLY A 263 -2.95 13.82 -0.25
C GLY A 263 -3.36 13.00 0.97
N PRO A 264 -2.48 12.87 1.98
CA PRO A 264 -2.82 12.20 3.23
C PRO A 264 -3.96 12.92 3.96
N LEU A 265 -4.60 12.24 4.92
CA LEU A 265 -5.54 12.88 5.80
C LEU A 265 -4.88 14.06 6.53
N ILE A 266 -5.54 15.21 6.45
CA ILE A 266 -5.13 16.44 7.14
C ILE A 266 -6.27 16.95 8.03
N LYS A 267 -5.90 17.43 9.20
CA LYS A 267 -6.78 18.14 10.13
C LYS A 267 -6.40 19.62 10.14
N GLU A 268 -7.39 20.48 10.01
CA GLU A 268 -7.19 21.91 10.23
C GLU A 268 -7.05 22.14 11.74
N THR A 269 -5.89 22.63 12.19
CA THR A 269 -5.62 22.92 13.60
C THR A 269 -5.89 24.38 13.93
N GLU A 270 -5.59 25.26 12.99
CA GLU A 270 -5.91 26.68 12.99
C GLU A 270 -6.36 27.08 11.58
N LYS A 271 -6.98 28.26 11.43
CA LYS A 271 -7.51 28.71 10.14
C LYS A 271 -6.40 28.74 9.07
N GLY A 272 -6.49 27.84 8.09
CA GLY A 272 -5.49 27.69 7.02
C GLY A 272 -4.23 26.91 7.40
N VAL A 273 -4.13 26.39 8.63
CA VAL A 273 -3.02 25.53 9.08
C VAL A 273 -3.51 24.08 9.13
N PHE A 274 -2.86 23.24 8.34
CA PHE A 274 -3.22 21.83 8.21
C PHE A 274 -2.10 20.94 8.72
N GLU A 275 -2.44 20.06 9.66
CA GLU A 275 -1.53 19.03 10.16
C GLU A 275 -1.93 17.67 9.61
N LYS A 276 -0.93 16.89 9.21
CA LYS A 276 -1.12 15.50 8.81
C LYS A 276 -1.61 14.67 10.00
N VAL A 277 -2.65 13.89 9.79
CA VAL A 277 -3.11 12.91 10.78
C VAL A 277 -2.26 11.66 10.64
N ASP A 278 -1.52 11.33 11.71
CA ASP A 278 -0.68 10.13 11.74
C ASP A 278 -1.51 8.85 11.92
N PHE A 279 -1.25 7.87 11.05
CA PHE A 279 -1.83 6.55 11.15
C PHE A 279 -0.86 5.59 11.81
N LYS A 280 -1.32 4.85 12.82
CA LYS A 280 -0.51 3.78 13.43
C LYS A 280 -0.45 2.58 12.48
N LEU A 281 0.72 2.33 11.90
CA LEU A 281 0.97 1.14 11.09
C LEU A 281 0.91 -0.14 11.94
N LYS A 282 0.22 -1.17 11.44
CA LYS A 282 0.22 -2.51 12.06
C LYS A 282 1.53 -3.24 11.72
N ARG A 283 1.99 -4.12 12.62
CA ARG A 283 3.26 -4.87 12.45
C ARG A 283 3.31 -5.73 11.17
N MET A 284 2.17 -6.22 10.68
CA MET A 284 2.11 -7.01 9.45
C MET A 284 2.35 -6.15 8.20
N GLU A 285 1.86 -4.92 8.19
CA GLU A 285 2.06 -3.96 7.08
C GLU A 285 3.52 -3.54 7.00
N ILE A 286 4.14 -3.33 8.17
CA ILE A 286 5.59 -3.18 8.32
C ILE A 286 6.33 -4.36 7.68
N ALA A 287 5.88 -5.60 7.93
CA ALA A 287 6.51 -6.79 7.37
C ALA A 287 6.32 -6.89 5.84
N GLN A 288 5.15 -6.53 5.30
CA GLN A 288 4.90 -6.48 3.86
C GLN A 288 5.74 -5.40 3.16
N GLY A 289 5.84 -4.21 3.76
CA GLY A 289 6.74 -3.16 3.28
C GLY A 289 8.21 -3.62 3.25
N ILE A 290 8.66 -4.29 4.31
CA ILE A 290 10.00 -4.92 4.34
C ILE A 290 10.14 -6.00 3.28
N GLN A 291 9.13 -6.83 3.06
CA GLN A 291 9.15 -7.88 2.03
C GLN A 291 9.28 -7.27 0.64
N TYR A 292 8.51 -6.22 0.32
CA TYR A 292 8.61 -5.47 -0.92
C TYR A 292 10.04 -4.92 -1.14
N ILE A 293 10.60 -4.30 -0.11
CA ILE A 293 11.98 -3.81 -0.10
C ILE A 293 12.96 -4.97 -0.31
N THR A 294 12.82 -6.08 0.40
CA THR A 294 13.85 -7.13 0.47
C THR A 294 13.85 -8.10 -0.72
N GLN A 295 12.70 -8.32 -1.38
CA GLN A 295 12.58 -9.28 -2.49
C GLN A 295 13.56 -9.03 -3.65
N LYS A 296 13.82 -7.76 -4.00
CA LYS A 296 14.83 -7.43 -5.02
C LYS A 296 16.28 -7.53 -4.51
N ALA A 297 16.52 -7.23 -3.23
CA ALA A 297 17.86 -7.25 -2.64
C ALA A 297 18.39 -8.68 -2.45
N VAL A 298 17.52 -9.60 -2.01
CA VAL A 298 17.89 -11.01 -1.77
C VAL A 298 18.11 -11.74 -3.09
N LYS A 299 17.22 -11.59 -4.09
CA LYS A 299 17.38 -12.22 -5.42
C LYS A 299 18.68 -11.78 -6.13
N LYS A 300 19.07 -10.50 -6.05
CA LYS A 300 20.34 -10.02 -6.65
C LYS A 300 21.60 -10.45 -5.89
N SER A 301 21.52 -10.68 -4.57
CA SER A 301 22.68 -11.14 -3.78
C SER A 301 22.88 -12.65 -3.86
N ALA A 302 21.81 -13.44 -3.89
CA ALA A 302 21.87 -14.89 -4.01
C ALA A 302 22.50 -15.33 -5.35
N ASN A 303 22.24 -14.60 -6.43
CA ASN A 303 22.84 -14.86 -7.75
C ASN A 303 24.29 -14.34 -7.91
N LYS A 304 24.84 -13.64 -6.91
CA LYS A 304 26.21 -13.07 -6.96
C LYS A 304 27.17 -13.60 -5.91
N ILE A 305 26.77 -14.59 -5.10
CA ILE A 305 27.70 -15.30 -4.22
C ILE A 305 28.19 -16.55 -4.96
N PRO A 306 29.40 -16.54 -5.57
CA PRO A 306 29.98 -17.76 -6.06
C PRO A 306 30.25 -18.67 -4.85
N THR A 307 29.43 -19.70 -4.69
CA THR A 307 29.56 -20.77 -3.69
C THR A 307 30.93 -21.44 -3.71
N LYS A 308 31.70 -21.28 -4.79
CA LYS A 308 33.09 -21.75 -4.94
C LYS A 308 34.14 -20.96 -4.13
N LYS A 309 33.96 -19.68 -3.80
CA LYS A 309 35.02 -18.89 -3.11
C LYS A 309 35.03 -19.00 -1.59
N ILE A 310 33.98 -19.53 -0.96
CA ILE A 310 33.93 -19.74 0.49
C ILE A 310 34.54 -21.10 0.88
N LYS A 311 34.44 -22.13 0.01
CA LYS A 311 35.07 -23.44 0.25
C LYS A 311 36.61 -23.39 0.23
N GLY A 312 37.22 -22.52 -0.59
CA GLY A 312 38.69 -22.41 -0.71
C GLY A 312 39.39 -21.65 0.42
N LYS A 313 38.66 -20.86 1.24
CA LYS A 313 39.25 -20.15 2.40
C LYS A 313 39.06 -20.87 3.73
N ILE A 314 38.19 -21.88 3.79
CA ILE A 314 37.98 -22.71 4.99
C ILE A 314 38.93 -23.92 5.00
N SER A 315 39.48 -24.32 3.86
CA SER A 315 40.47 -25.40 3.78
C SER A 315 41.88 -25.01 4.28
N GLY A 316 42.18 -23.71 4.42
CA GLY A 316 43.47 -23.20 4.90
C GLY A 316 43.55 -22.90 6.39
N LEU A 317 42.48 -23.12 7.16
CA LEU A 317 42.42 -22.88 8.62
C LEU A 317 42.31 -24.19 9.40
N LYS A 318 42.97 -25.25 8.92
CA LYS A 318 43.00 -26.56 9.58
C LYS A 318 44.08 -26.73 10.64
N ASP A 319 44.85 -25.69 10.97
CA ASP A 319 45.79 -25.73 12.10
C ASP A 319 45.63 -24.53 13.03
N SER A 320 44.91 -24.76 14.14
CA SER A 320 45.20 -24.27 15.50
C SER A 320 43.96 -24.47 16.41
N ARG A 321 44.04 -25.52 17.24
CA ARG A 321 43.46 -25.67 18.60
C ARG A 321 42.09 -25.06 18.98
N VAL A 322 41.08 -24.98 18.10
CA VAL A 322 39.70 -24.61 18.52
C VAL A 322 38.61 -25.59 18.04
N THR A 323 38.94 -26.63 17.27
CA THR A 323 37.96 -27.57 16.66
C THR A 323 37.54 -28.75 17.54
N LYS A 324 37.53 -28.62 18.87
CA LYS A 324 36.96 -29.64 19.78
C LYS A 324 35.59 -29.29 20.37
N LYS A 325 35.02 -28.09 20.12
CA LYS A 325 33.72 -27.70 20.69
C LYS A 325 32.54 -27.53 19.72
N ILE A 326 32.73 -27.80 18.42
CA ILE A 326 31.66 -27.65 17.40
C ILE A 326 31.60 -28.88 16.48
N LYS A 327 31.50 -30.09 17.07
CA LYS A 327 31.27 -31.34 16.33
C LYS A 327 29.99 -32.09 16.75
N SER A 328 29.05 -31.42 17.44
CA SER A 328 27.78 -32.03 17.88
C SER A 328 26.51 -31.46 17.24
N ILE A 329 26.61 -30.71 16.14
CA ILE A 329 25.41 -30.27 15.41
C ILE A 329 25.50 -30.79 13.97
N LYS A 330 25.17 -32.09 13.82
CA LYS A 330 24.78 -32.64 12.51
C LYS A 330 23.40 -32.06 12.18
N PHE A 331 23.38 -31.21 11.16
CA PHE A 331 22.17 -30.73 10.53
C PHE A 331 21.74 -31.79 9.51
N GLY A 332 20.65 -32.51 9.80
CA GLY A 332 20.11 -33.47 8.85
C GLY A 332 19.32 -34.58 9.51
N GLU A 333 18.15 -34.26 10.04
CA GLU A 333 17.03 -35.22 10.08
C GLU A 333 15.71 -34.46 10.15
N ARG A 334 14.84 -34.77 9.19
CA ARG A 334 13.45 -34.31 9.11
C ARG A 334 12.71 -34.78 10.36
N ILE A 335 12.38 -33.86 11.27
CA ILE A 335 11.41 -34.14 12.33
C ILE A 335 10.06 -33.54 11.90
N LYS A 336 9.20 -34.40 11.33
CA LYS A 336 7.75 -34.25 11.46
C LYS A 336 7.43 -34.38 12.95
N GLY A 337 6.80 -33.37 13.56
CA GLY A 337 6.69 -33.35 15.03
C GLY A 337 5.58 -32.47 15.58
N THR A 338 4.34 -32.89 15.37
CA THR A 338 3.10 -32.45 16.03
C THR A 338 3.05 -32.74 17.56
N LYS A 339 4.17 -32.93 18.26
CA LYS A 339 4.17 -33.34 19.70
C LYS A 339 4.92 -32.42 20.68
N ILE A 340 5.40 -31.24 20.25
CA ILE A 340 6.09 -30.29 21.15
C ILE A 340 5.14 -29.24 21.78
N ARG A 341 3.91 -29.08 21.26
CA ARG A 341 2.94 -28.13 21.83
C ARG A 341 2.25 -28.60 23.11
N GLU A 342 2.12 -29.92 23.36
CA GLU A 342 1.42 -30.42 24.55
C GLU A 342 2.25 -30.38 25.84
N ARG A 343 3.59 -30.39 25.75
CA ARG A 343 4.45 -30.41 26.96
C ARG A 343 4.77 -29.03 27.53
N ILE A 344 4.66 -27.96 26.73
CA ILE A 344 4.95 -26.58 27.18
C ILE A 344 3.68 -25.91 27.76
N GLY A 345 2.48 -26.36 27.34
CA GLY A 345 1.21 -25.86 27.87
C GLY A 345 0.90 -26.31 29.30
N LYS A 346 1.22 -27.57 29.66
CA LYS A 346 0.85 -28.15 30.96
C LYS A 346 1.66 -27.57 32.14
N THR A 347 2.93 -27.22 31.94
CA THR A 347 3.79 -26.68 33.02
C THR A 347 3.43 -25.24 33.41
N ARG A 348 3.04 -24.40 32.43
CA ARG A 348 2.64 -23.01 32.70
C ARG A 348 1.25 -22.89 33.31
N ILE A 349 0.32 -23.78 32.96
CA ILE A 349 -1.02 -23.79 33.55
C ILE A 349 -0.97 -24.32 34.98
N ALA A 350 -0.19 -25.38 35.25
CA ALA A 350 0.00 -25.91 36.62
C ALA A 350 0.63 -24.88 37.58
N GLN A 351 1.63 -24.13 37.12
CA GLN A 351 2.25 -23.05 37.91
C GLN A 351 1.28 -21.89 38.18
N ARG A 352 0.35 -21.61 37.26
CA ARG A 352 -0.64 -20.52 37.41
C ARG A 352 -1.78 -20.92 38.34
N ILE A 353 -2.21 -22.19 38.32
CA ILE A 353 -3.23 -22.73 39.24
C ILE A 353 -2.69 -22.79 40.67
N LYS A 354 -1.44 -23.21 40.88
CA LYS A 354 -0.82 -23.23 42.22
C LYS A 354 -0.76 -21.84 42.85
N LYS A 355 -0.36 -20.83 42.07
CA LYS A 355 -0.27 -19.42 42.51
C LYS A 355 -1.63 -18.77 42.81
N ILE A 356 -2.71 -19.26 42.21
CA ILE A 356 -4.08 -18.81 42.50
C ILE A 356 -4.63 -19.49 43.77
N SER A 357 -4.23 -20.75 44.04
CA SER A 357 -4.65 -21.47 45.25
C SER A 357 -3.99 -20.93 46.53
N GLU A 358 -2.74 -20.45 46.43
CA GLU A 358 -2.00 -19.86 47.56
C GLU A 358 -2.55 -18.48 47.95
N ARG A 359 -3.06 -17.71 46.98
CA ARG A 359 -3.70 -16.38 47.21
C ARG A 359 -5.12 -16.43 47.78
N LYS A 360 -5.73 -17.61 47.91
CA LYS A 360 -7.06 -17.78 48.52
C LYS A 360 -7.00 -18.30 49.96
N LYS A 361 -5.79 -18.49 50.51
CA LYS A 361 -5.55 -18.94 51.89
C LYS A 361 -4.91 -17.87 52.79
N GLU A 362 -4.62 -16.70 52.22
CA GLU A 362 -4.43 -15.42 52.92
C GLU A 362 -5.73 -14.63 52.74
#